data_AF-A0A364P1F5-F1
#
_entry.id   AF-A0A364P1F5-F1
#
_cell.length_a   1.000
_cell.length_b   1.000
_cell.length_c   1.000
_cell.angle_alpha   90.00
_cell.angle_beta   90.00
_cell.angle_gamma   90.00
#
_symmetry.space_group_name_H-M   'P 1'
#
loop_
_entity.id
_entity.type
_entity.pdbx_description
1 polymer ?
#
loop_
_entity_poly.entity_id
_entity_poly.type
_entity_poly.pdbx_seq_one_letter_code
_entity_poly.pdbx_strand_id
1 'polypeptide(L)'
;MRRGLLGGILALTLALASPALALDKPRDFVPPPMERIPNFRDQTRDVILELARYAKKRSPNFQVMMRGGSELLVKGEIEVEWEDIRDPQGTNFIKRLPLRATYRQLVQTLDAIVVDGLYCGPYKFDKPLAELVKARRDLDAELDAERRRGIHRTPTPVEMGPFSNDPTEELRKATEIKVKQERAEVQRRALYAIAAMRDEGRNVLSVDFCADAKETEAAFRAGARDKTPTFAKTGETPLDDTPRAHAAYENPAEVLSLATARNWLPVLRSDRFGTKGKFMDAVANTNYDMVVVDVAHRSSDLLVKSDIAKLKFKKLGARRLVMAAMPIGRAYDWRWYWLRDWDVGNPAFVFAHDEPPGVFITDTGSGEWRGVLGKYLAGIMDLGFDGVMFDDVGTYLWFEDLMPLGR
;
A
#
# COMPACT_ATOMS: atom_id res chain seq x y z
N MET A 1 65.96 -22.68 -5.26
CA MET A 1 65.28 -21.62 -6.06
C MET A 1 64.11 -22.23 -6.81
N ARG A 2 62.87 -22.03 -6.34
CA ARG A 2 61.66 -21.95 -7.17
C ARG A 2 60.52 -21.40 -6.30
N ARG A 3 59.88 -20.38 -6.84
CA ARG A 3 59.00 -19.40 -6.18
C ARG A 3 57.65 -20.03 -5.84
N GLY A 4 57.11 -19.68 -4.66
CA GLY A 4 55.72 -19.93 -4.31
C GLY A 4 54.80 -18.99 -5.10
N LEU A 5 53.73 -19.55 -5.67
CA LEU A 5 52.62 -18.78 -6.20
C LEU A 5 51.62 -18.52 -5.06
N LEU A 6 51.44 -17.24 -4.73
CA LEU A 6 50.26 -16.73 -4.04
C LEU A 6 49.07 -16.84 -4.99
N GLY A 7 48.13 -17.73 -4.70
CA GLY A 7 46.80 -17.73 -5.32
C GLY A 7 45.90 -16.74 -4.59
N GLY A 8 45.77 -15.53 -5.15
CA GLY A 8 44.77 -14.56 -4.71
C GLY A 8 43.38 -15.03 -5.11
N ILE A 9 42.51 -15.27 -4.13
CA ILE A 9 41.09 -15.51 -4.35
C ILE A 9 40.46 -14.16 -4.67
N LEU A 10 40.26 -13.91 -5.97
CA LEU A 10 39.46 -12.80 -6.46
C LEU A 10 37.99 -13.10 -6.11
N ALA A 11 37.50 -12.50 -5.03
CA ALA A 11 36.09 -12.53 -4.68
C ALA A 11 35.32 -11.73 -5.73
N LEU A 12 34.84 -12.42 -6.76
CA LEU A 12 33.94 -11.90 -7.77
C LEU A 12 32.59 -11.66 -7.08
N THR A 13 32.38 -10.44 -6.59
CA THR A 13 31.07 -9.97 -6.13
C THR A 13 30.19 -9.81 -7.36
N LEU A 14 29.46 -10.87 -7.73
CA LEU A 14 28.32 -10.75 -8.62
C LEU A 14 27.28 -9.88 -7.91
N ALA A 15 27.24 -8.60 -8.26
CA ALA A 15 26.06 -7.78 -8.08
C ALA A 15 24.96 -8.40 -8.95
N LEU A 16 24.13 -9.24 -8.34
CA LEU A 16 22.86 -9.63 -8.93
C LEU A 16 22.01 -8.36 -8.99
N ALA A 17 21.98 -7.74 -10.17
CA ALA A 17 20.87 -6.89 -10.53
C ALA A 17 19.62 -7.78 -10.43
N SER A 18 18.76 -7.52 -9.45
CA SER A 18 17.43 -8.12 -9.41
C SER A 18 16.76 -7.77 -10.74
N PRO A 19 16.45 -8.74 -11.62
CA PRO A 19 15.47 -8.44 -12.62
C PRO A 19 14.19 -8.08 -11.85
N ALA A 20 13.36 -7.20 -12.39
CA ALA A 20 11.94 -7.28 -12.11
C ALA A 20 11.53 -8.71 -12.51
N LEU A 21 11.55 -9.62 -11.53
CA LEU A 21 11.30 -11.04 -11.75
C LEU A 21 9.83 -11.14 -12.12
N ALA A 22 9.58 -11.43 -13.39
CA ALA A 22 8.25 -11.64 -13.92
C ALA A 22 7.55 -12.69 -13.05
N LEU A 23 6.47 -12.27 -12.39
CA LEU A 23 5.56 -13.11 -11.61
C LEU A 23 5.14 -14.33 -12.45
N ASP A 24 5.25 -15.53 -11.90
CA ASP A 24 4.83 -16.76 -12.58
C ASP A 24 3.31 -16.71 -12.82
N LYS A 25 2.92 -16.33 -14.04
CA LYS A 25 1.54 -16.44 -14.52
C LYS A 25 1.10 -17.90 -14.37
N PRO A 26 -0.15 -18.19 -13.98
CA PRO A 26 -0.64 -19.57 -14.03
C PRO A 26 -0.34 -20.14 -15.42
N ARG A 27 0.32 -21.31 -15.48
CA ARG A 27 0.97 -21.82 -16.72
C ARG A 27 0.06 -21.85 -17.95
N ASP A 28 -1.25 -21.96 -17.75
CA ASP A 28 -2.26 -22.08 -18.80
C ASP A 28 -3.22 -20.88 -18.87
N PHE A 29 -2.88 -19.74 -18.25
CA PHE A 29 -3.75 -18.57 -18.26
C PHE A 29 -3.75 -17.87 -19.63
N VAL A 30 -4.93 -17.82 -20.26
CA VAL A 30 -5.18 -17.02 -21.45
C VAL A 30 -6.01 -15.80 -21.06
N PRO A 31 -5.50 -14.57 -21.22
CA PRO A 31 -6.27 -13.38 -20.90
C PRO A 31 -7.52 -13.32 -21.79
N PRO A 32 -8.68 -12.92 -21.23
CA PRO A 32 -9.88 -12.76 -22.04
C PRO A 32 -9.71 -11.61 -23.05
N PRO A 33 -10.55 -11.54 -24.10
CA PRO A 33 -10.62 -10.37 -24.97
C PRO A 33 -10.75 -9.07 -24.17
N MET A 34 -10.17 -7.97 -24.66
CA MET A 34 -10.08 -6.71 -23.91
C MET A 34 -11.45 -6.19 -23.45
N GLU A 35 -12.48 -6.41 -24.26
CA GLU A 35 -13.87 -6.04 -23.99
C GLU A 35 -14.45 -6.80 -22.78
N ARG A 36 -13.87 -7.94 -22.41
CA ARG A 36 -14.26 -8.80 -21.29
C ARG A 36 -13.39 -8.66 -20.06
N ILE A 37 -12.29 -7.90 -20.10
CA ILE A 37 -11.42 -7.67 -18.93
C ILE A 37 -12.19 -6.86 -17.86
N PRO A 38 -12.41 -7.38 -16.64
CA PRO A 38 -13.09 -6.64 -15.58
C PRO A 38 -12.39 -5.32 -15.20
N ASN A 39 -13.15 -4.38 -14.64
CA ASN A 39 -12.54 -3.21 -14.00
C ASN A 39 -12.11 -3.58 -12.57
N PHE A 40 -10.87 -4.06 -12.42
CA PHE A 40 -10.35 -4.52 -11.12
C PHE A 40 -10.29 -3.39 -10.08
N ARG A 41 -10.08 -2.14 -10.51
CA ARG A 41 -10.14 -0.98 -9.62
C ARG A 41 -11.55 -0.80 -9.07
N ASP A 42 -12.56 -0.88 -9.93
CA ASP A 42 -13.96 -0.74 -9.54
C ASP A 42 -14.39 -1.84 -8.56
N GLN A 43 -14.06 -3.09 -8.87
CA GLN A 43 -14.31 -4.22 -7.96
C GLN A 43 -13.65 -4.03 -6.60
N THR A 44 -12.39 -3.60 -6.57
CA THR A 44 -11.68 -3.36 -5.31
C THR A 44 -12.29 -2.20 -4.52
N ARG A 45 -12.67 -1.11 -5.21
CA ARG A 45 -13.38 0.02 -4.57
C ARG A 45 -14.70 -0.41 -3.96
N ASP A 46 -15.48 -1.23 -4.66
CA ASP A 46 -16.77 -1.73 -4.18
C ASP A 46 -16.61 -2.59 -2.92
N VAL A 47 -15.62 -3.48 -2.88
CA VAL A 47 -15.32 -4.31 -1.71
C VAL A 47 -14.95 -3.43 -0.51
N ILE A 48 -14.06 -2.46 -0.69
CA ILE A 48 -13.66 -1.54 0.37
C ILE A 48 -14.86 -0.73 0.87
N LEU A 49 -15.67 -0.19 -0.05
CA LEU A 49 -16.85 0.59 0.29
C LEU A 49 -17.88 -0.25 1.05
N GLU A 50 -18.13 -1.49 0.64
CA GLU A 50 -19.06 -2.39 1.32
C GLU A 50 -18.59 -2.68 2.75
N LEU A 51 -17.35 -3.13 2.91
CA LEU A 51 -16.77 -3.46 4.21
C LEU A 51 -16.74 -2.24 5.14
N ALA A 52 -16.29 -1.09 4.63
CA ALA A 52 -16.21 0.14 5.41
C ALA A 52 -17.59 0.67 5.81
N ARG A 53 -18.58 0.65 4.90
CA ARG A 53 -19.96 1.04 5.21
C ARG A 53 -20.59 0.11 6.22
N TYR A 54 -20.36 -1.20 6.12
CA TYR A 54 -20.80 -2.16 7.13
C TYR A 54 -20.23 -1.82 8.51
N ALA A 55 -18.91 -1.59 8.60
CA ALA A 55 -18.26 -1.25 9.86
C ALA A 55 -18.77 0.07 10.45
N LYS A 56 -18.84 1.13 9.65
CA LYS A 56 -19.32 2.45 10.11
C LYS A 56 -20.81 2.46 10.46
N LYS A 57 -21.63 1.65 9.77
CA LYS A 57 -23.05 1.47 10.14
C LYS A 57 -23.20 0.81 11.50
N ARG A 58 -22.36 -0.17 11.81
CA ARG A 58 -22.38 -0.89 13.10
C ARG A 58 -21.72 -0.10 14.23
N SER A 59 -20.69 0.69 13.93
CA SER A 59 -20.04 1.60 14.87
C SER A 59 -19.60 2.89 14.16
N PRO A 60 -20.33 4.01 14.32
CA PRO A 60 -20.07 5.26 13.60
C PRO A 60 -18.66 5.83 13.81
N ASN A 61 -18.05 5.56 14.96
CA ASN A 61 -16.70 6.01 15.31
C ASN A 61 -15.60 5.05 14.85
N PHE A 62 -15.96 3.91 14.23
CA PHE A 62 -14.99 2.94 13.74
C PHE A 62 -14.11 3.55 12.65
N GLN A 63 -12.80 3.52 12.89
CA GLN A 63 -11.82 4.10 11.98
C GLN A 63 -11.53 3.13 10.84
N VAL A 64 -11.44 3.63 9.61
CA VAL A 64 -11.12 2.83 8.43
C VAL A 64 -9.92 3.43 7.71
N MET A 65 -8.89 2.60 7.52
CA MET A 65 -7.67 2.96 6.82
C MET A 65 -7.41 2.01 5.65
N MET A 66 -6.60 2.46 4.71
CA MET A 66 -6.17 1.67 3.56
C MET A 66 -4.66 1.81 3.36
N ARG A 67 -3.96 0.69 3.18
CA ARG A 67 -2.56 0.63 2.77
C ARG A 67 -2.43 -0.05 1.41
N GLY A 68 -1.70 0.58 0.50
CA GLY A 68 -1.66 0.20 -0.91
C GLY A 68 -2.90 0.68 -1.69
N GLY A 69 -2.85 0.53 -3.02
CA GLY A 69 -3.98 0.89 -3.90
C GLY A 69 -4.29 2.38 -3.95
N SER A 70 -3.27 3.24 -3.85
CA SER A 70 -3.43 4.70 -3.89
C SER A 70 -4.15 5.22 -5.15
N GLU A 71 -4.02 4.47 -6.25
CA GLU A 71 -4.61 4.74 -7.55
C GLU A 71 -6.14 4.53 -7.58
N LEU A 72 -6.71 3.95 -6.53
CA LEU A 72 -8.16 3.80 -6.40
C LEU A 72 -8.84 5.12 -6.00
N LEU A 73 -8.09 6.09 -5.45
CA LEU A 73 -8.69 7.34 -4.94
C LEU A 73 -9.02 8.35 -6.04
N VAL A 74 -8.31 8.26 -7.17
CA VAL A 74 -8.36 9.24 -8.25
C VAL A 74 -8.37 8.51 -9.58
N LYS A 75 -9.28 8.90 -10.47
CA LYS A 75 -9.43 8.28 -11.78
C LYS A 75 -8.15 8.41 -12.62
N GLY A 76 -7.58 7.27 -13.00
CA GLY A 76 -6.36 7.17 -13.80
C GLY A 76 -6.62 6.99 -15.29
N GLU A 77 -5.54 6.97 -16.07
CA GLU A 77 -5.57 6.80 -17.52
C GLU A 77 -6.11 5.42 -17.95
N ILE A 78 -5.72 4.36 -17.24
CA ILE A 78 -6.17 2.98 -17.54
C ILE A 78 -7.68 2.81 -17.41
N GLU A 79 -8.33 3.55 -16.50
CA GLU A 79 -9.78 3.50 -16.34
C GLU A 79 -10.51 4.26 -17.45
N VAL A 80 -9.89 5.32 -17.98
CA VAL A 80 -10.41 6.02 -19.16
C VAL A 80 -10.31 5.10 -20.39
N GLU A 81 -9.17 4.45 -20.58
CA GLU A 81 -8.98 3.47 -21.66
C GLU A 81 -9.97 2.30 -21.55
N TRP A 82 -10.19 1.78 -20.34
CA TRP A 82 -11.18 0.73 -20.08
C TRP A 82 -12.61 1.13 -20.49
N GLU A 83 -12.99 2.40 -20.25
CA GLU A 83 -14.28 2.96 -20.65
C GLU A 83 -14.37 3.19 -22.16
N ASP A 84 -13.31 3.68 -22.78
CA ASP A 84 -13.25 3.95 -24.22
C ASP A 84 -13.33 2.68 -25.06
N ILE A 85 -12.71 1.57 -24.61
CA ILE A 85 -12.85 0.26 -25.26
C ILE A 85 -14.31 -0.22 -25.28
N ARG A 86 -15.09 0.07 -24.24
CA ARG A 86 -16.46 -0.45 -24.06
C ARG A 86 -17.54 0.44 -24.63
N ASP A 87 -17.31 1.74 -24.62
CA ASP A 87 -18.26 2.72 -25.11
C ASP A 87 -17.50 3.81 -25.88
N PRO A 88 -16.99 3.51 -27.08
CA PRO A 88 -16.18 4.48 -27.83
C PRO A 88 -16.90 5.81 -28.11
N GLN A 89 -18.25 5.79 -28.13
CA GLN A 89 -19.06 6.96 -28.44
C GLN A 89 -19.54 7.71 -27.19
N GLY A 90 -19.27 7.22 -25.97
CA GLY A 90 -19.78 7.84 -24.74
C GLY A 90 -21.31 7.85 -24.65
N THR A 91 -21.97 6.98 -25.41
CA THR A 91 -23.43 6.98 -25.62
C THR A 91 -24.19 6.28 -24.50
N ASN A 92 -23.48 5.52 -23.66
CA ASN A 92 -24.11 4.86 -22.53
C ASN A 92 -24.47 5.88 -21.44
N PHE A 93 -25.57 5.64 -20.72
CA PHE A 93 -26.04 6.48 -19.62
C PHE A 93 -25.11 6.51 -18.38
N ILE A 94 -23.95 5.83 -18.43
CA ILE A 94 -22.99 5.78 -17.33
C ILE A 94 -22.21 7.09 -17.30
N LYS A 95 -22.42 7.87 -16.24
CA LYS A 95 -21.69 9.12 -16.01
C LYS A 95 -20.20 8.83 -15.81
N ARG A 96 -19.39 9.08 -16.85
CA ARG A 96 -17.93 9.01 -16.76
C ARG A 96 -17.39 10.14 -15.91
N LEU A 97 -16.59 9.79 -14.91
CA LEU A 97 -15.78 10.77 -14.22
C LEU A 97 -14.67 11.28 -15.15
N PRO A 98 -14.30 12.57 -15.11
CA PRO A 98 -13.15 13.04 -15.88
C PRO A 98 -11.84 12.46 -15.33
N LEU A 99 -10.79 12.43 -16.16
CA LEU A 99 -9.45 12.04 -15.73
C LEU A 99 -8.99 12.91 -14.54
N ARG A 100 -8.33 12.28 -13.55
CA ARG A 100 -7.94 12.87 -12.25
C ARG A 100 -9.11 13.29 -11.35
N ALA A 101 -10.34 12.90 -11.66
CA ALA A 101 -11.45 13.09 -10.72
C ALA A 101 -11.28 12.21 -9.48
N THR A 102 -11.53 12.77 -8.32
CA THR A 102 -11.55 12.03 -7.05
C THR A 102 -12.79 11.14 -6.95
N TYR A 103 -12.60 9.88 -6.56
CA TYR A 103 -13.68 8.99 -6.15
C TYR A 103 -14.18 9.37 -4.74
N ARG A 104 -14.97 10.45 -4.68
CA ARG A 104 -15.41 11.08 -3.41
C ARG A 104 -16.03 10.10 -2.41
N GLN A 105 -16.83 9.14 -2.88
CA GLN A 105 -17.46 8.17 -1.99
C GLN A 105 -16.43 7.35 -1.21
N LEU A 106 -15.34 6.94 -1.88
CA LEU A 106 -14.25 6.20 -1.24
C LEU A 106 -13.48 7.10 -0.28
N VAL A 107 -13.04 8.27 -0.74
CA VAL A 107 -12.27 9.22 0.07
C VAL A 107 -13.04 9.66 1.33
N GLN A 108 -14.35 9.88 1.23
CA GLN A 108 -15.19 10.27 2.38
C GLN A 108 -15.46 9.12 3.35
N THR A 109 -15.34 7.88 2.87
CA THR A 109 -15.49 6.68 3.70
C THR A 109 -14.21 6.33 4.44
N LEU A 110 -13.05 6.65 3.88
CA LEU A 110 -11.74 6.43 4.51
C LEU A 110 -11.40 7.55 5.50
N ASP A 111 -10.83 7.19 6.64
CA ASP A 111 -10.33 8.14 7.64
C ASP A 111 -8.83 8.44 7.43
N ALA A 112 -8.10 7.50 6.84
CA ALA A 112 -6.73 7.71 6.39
C ALA A 112 -6.27 6.75 5.28
N ILE A 113 -5.21 7.12 4.57
CA ILE A 113 -4.39 6.17 3.79
C ILE A 113 -2.99 6.06 4.38
N VAL A 114 -2.35 4.92 4.13
CA VAL A 114 -0.93 4.68 4.41
C VAL A 114 -0.20 4.59 3.07
N VAL A 115 0.83 5.41 2.90
CA VAL A 115 1.69 5.41 1.72
C VAL A 115 3.09 4.94 2.12
N ASP A 116 3.57 3.92 1.41
CA ASP A 116 4.90 3.37 1.66
C ASP A 116 5.97 4.20 0.92
N GLY A 117 7.11 4.44 1.57
CA GLY A 117 8.29 5.04 0.95
C GLY A 117 8.15 6.52 0.57
N LEU A 118 7.43 7.32 1.36
CA LEU A 118 7.32 8.77 1.13
C LEU A 118 8.64 9.50 1.36
N TYR A 119 9.41 9.09 2.36
CA TYR A 119 10.59 9.80 2.87
C TYR A 119 11.86 8.96 2.79
N CYS A 120 11.74 7.64 2.70
CA CYS A 120 12.85 6.72 2.49
C CYS A 120 12.60 5.77 1.31
N GLY A 121 13.68 5.15 0.82
CA GLY A 121 13.62 4.22 -0.30
C GLY A 121 13.72 4.87 -1.68
N PRO A 122 13.61 4.06 -2.75
CA PRO A 122 13.89 4.50 -4.12
C PRO A 122 12.88 5.52 -4.65
N TYR A 123 11.67 5.56 -4.09
CA TYR A 123 10.58 6.41 -4.54
C TYR A 123 10.38 7.67 -3.69
N LYS A 124 11.26 7.93 -2.71
CA LYS A 124 11.13 9.05 -1.77
C LYS A 124 11.00 10.41 -2.46
N PHE A 125 10.26 11.30 -1.82
CA PHE A 125 10.10 12.68 -2.23
C PHE A 125 11.24 13.56 -1.71
N ASP A 126 11.84 14.33 -2.60
CA ASP A 126 13.01 15.18 -2.28
C ASP A 126 12.60 16.59 -1.78
N LYS A 127 11.30 16.89 -1.76
CA LYS A 127 10.75 18.20 -1.40
C LYS A 127 9.53 18.04 -0.47
N PRO A 128 9.14 19.11 0.26
CA PRO A 128 7.93 19.09 1.07
C PRO A 128 6.69 18.74 0.24
N LEU A 129 5.80 17.90 0.79
CA LEU A 129 4.62 17.42 0.06
C LEU A 129 3.71 18.56 -0.42
N ALA A 130 3.61 19.66 0.33
CA ALA A 130 2.80 20.81 -0.08
C ALA A 130 3.33 21.50 -1.35
N GLU A 131 4.66 21.59 -1.49
CA GLU A 131 5.30 22.15 -2.68
C GLU A 131 5.06 21.22 -3.89
N LEU A 132 5.22 19.92 -3.69
CA LEU A 132 5.04 18.92 -4.74
C LEU A 132 3.61 18.82 -5.24
N VAL A 133 2.63 18.83 -4.33
CA VAL A 133 1.20 18.84 -4.68
C VAL A 133 0.87 20.11 -5.47
N LYS A 134 1.40 21.27 -5.06
CA LYS A 134 1.21 22.52 -5.80
C LYS A 134 1.82 22.44 -7.20
N ALA A 135 3.09 22.05 -7.30
CA ALA A 135 3.79 21.94 -8.58
C ALA A 135 3.09 20.96 -9.54
N ARG A 136 2.54 19.85 -9.01
CA ARG A 136 1.77 18.91 -9.80
C ARG A 136 0.48 19.54 -10.34
N ARG A 137 -0.29 20.24 -9.49
CA ARG A 137 -1.52 20.95 -9.91
C ARG A 137 -1.25 22.01 -10.98
N ASP A 138 -0.15 22.75 -10.84
CA ASP A 138 0.23 23.76 -11.82
C ASP A 138 0.57 23.11 -13.18
N LEU A 139 1.36 22.03 -13.18
CA LEU A 139 1.68 21.24 -14.38
C LEU A 139 0.42 20.65 -15.02
N ASP A 140 -0.51 20.16 -14.20
CA ASP A 140 -1.78 19.60 -14.64
C ASP A 140 -2.68 20.59 -15.37
N ALA A 141 -2.73 21.84 -14.88
CA ALA A 141 -3.47 22.91 -15.52
C ALA A 141 -2.84 23.29 -16.87
N GLU A 142 -1.51 23.27 -16.97
CA GLU A 142 -0.79 23.50 -18.23
C GLU A 142 -1.09 22.40 -19.26
N LEU A 143 -0.99 21.13 -18.85
CA LEU A 143 -1.28 19.97 -19.70
C LEU A 143 -2.72 20.01 -20.22
N ASP A 144 -3.69 20.41 -19.38
CA ASP A 144 -5.08 20.57 -19.82
C ASP A 144 -5.25 21.70 -20.83
N ALA A 145 -4.55 22.82 -20.63
CA ALA A 145 -4.57 23.94 -21.56
C ALA A 145 -3.89 23.58 -22.90
N GLU A 146 -2.86 22.74 -22.90
CA GLU A 146 -2.25 22.16 -24.10
C GLU A 146 -3.21 21.22 -24.82
N ARG A 147 -3.88 20.29 -24.10
CA ARG A 147 -4.86 19.36 -24.67
C ARG A 147 -6.02 20.09 -25.35
N ARG A 148 -6.53 21.16 -24.73
CA ARG A 148 -7.58 22.01 -25.34
C ARG A 148 -7.14 22.69 -26.65
N ARG A 149 -5.83 22.86 -26.84
CA ARG A 149 -5.20 23.37 -28.07
C ARG A 149 -4.81 22.26 -29.05
N GLY A 150 -5.15 21.00 -28.76
CA GLY A 150 -4.81 19.83 -29.58
C GLY A 150 -3.39 19.29 -29.35
N ILE A 151 -2.63 19.86 -28.40
CA ILE A 151 -1.27 19.41 -28.08
C ILE A 151 -1.36 18.30 -27.02
N HIS A 152 -0.91 17.10 -27.37
CA HIS A 152 -0.95 15.93 -26.48
C HIS A 152 0.45 15.63 -25.96
N ARG A 153 0.75 16.13 -24.75
CA ARG A 153 1.99 15.82 -24.03
C ARG A 153 1.75 14.71 -23.01
N THR A 154 2.73 13.81 -22.86
CA THR A 154 2.67 12.80 -21.80
C THR A 154 2.74 13.47 -20.42
N PRO A 155 2.01 12.99 -19.41
CA PRO A 155 1.99 13.65 -18.09
C PRO A 155 3.31 13.49 -17.31
N THR A 156 4.12 12.51 -17.72
CA THR A 156 5.50 12.30 -17.28
C THR A 156 6.38 12.41 -18.53
N PRO A 157 7.32 13.37 -18.60
CA PRO A 157 8.19 13.53 -19.75
C PRO A 157 9.07 12.30 -19.96
N VAL A 158 9.08 11.77 -21.17
CA VAL A 158 10.04 10.75 -21.58
C VAL A 158 11.33 11.46 -21.98
N GLU A 159 12.38 11.29 -21.18
CA GLU A 159 13.69 11.83 -21.51
C GLU A 159 14.24 11.15 -22.77
N MET A 160 14.36 11.91 -23.85
CA MET A 160 15.05 11.51 -25.08
C MET A 160 16.40 12.22 -25.08
N GLY A 161 17.49 11.45 -24.96
CA GLY A 161 18.85 11.95 -24.72
C GLY A 161 19.90 11.06 -25.37
N PRO A 162 21.14 11.56 -25.56
CA PRO A 162 21.97 11.23 -26.72
C PRO A 162 22.20 9.74 -26.89
N PHE A 163 21.74 9.25 -28.04
CA PHE A 163 21.95 7.88 -28.49
C PHE A 163 23.44 7.62 -28.67
N SER A 164 23.94 6.60 -27.98
CA SER A 164 25.25 5.99 -28.19
C SER A 164 25.14 4.91 -29.28
N ASN A 165 26.23 4.73 -30.01
CA ASN A 165 26.36 3.60 -30.94
C ASN A 165 26.83 2.32 -30.22
N ASP A 166 27.19 2.38 -28.93
CA ASP A 166 27.54 1.22 -28.12
C ASP A 166 26.27 0.56 -27.53
N PRO A 167 25.94 -0.68 -27.92
CA PRO A 167 24.76 -1.39 -27.41
C PRO A 167 24.72 -1.54 -25.88
N THR A 168 25.88 -1.65 -25.23
CA THR A 168 25.97 -1.83 -23.77
C THR A 168 25.63 -0.53 -23.06
N GLU A 169 26.15 0.59 -23.57
CA GLU A 169 25.88 1.91 -23.03
C GLU A 169 24.41 2.30 -23.23
N GLU A 170 23.84 1.98 -24.40
CA GLU A 170 22.43 2.22 -24.68
C GLU A 170 21.50 1.40 -23.78
N LEU A 171 21.80 0.12 -23.55
CA LEU A 171 21.00 -0.70 -22.65
C LEU A 171 21.02 -0.16 -21.20
N ARG A 172 22.19 0.30 -20.73
CA ARG A 172 22.32 0.94 -19.41
C ARG A 172 21.48 2.21 -19.33
N LYS A 173 21.60 3.12 -20.31
CA LYS A 173 20.82 4.37 -20.36
C LYS A 173 19.32 4.11 -20.45
N ALA A 174 18.90 3.16 -21.27
CA ALA A 174 17.50 2.78 -21.40
C ALA A 174 16.94 2.27 -20.06
N THR A 175 17.73 1.48 -19.32
CA THR A 175 17.36 1.00 -17.99
C THR A 175 17.25 2.16 -16.98
N GLU A 176 18.21 3.09 -16.98
CA GLU A 176 18.19 4.28 -16.11
C GLU A 176 16.99 5.18 -16.41
N ILE A 177 16.69 5.44 -17.68
CA ILE A 177 15.53 6.21 -18.10
C ILE A 177 14.24 5.52 -17.67
N LYS A 178 14.14 4.20 -17.86
CA LYS A 178 12.98 3.40 -17.45
C LYS A 178 12.74 3.51 -15.94
N VAL A 179 13.76 3.32 -15.12
CA VAL A 179 13.66 3.45 -13.65
C VAL A 179 13.26 4.86 -13.24
N LYS A 180 13.80 5.89 -13.90
CA LYS A 180 13.43 7.29 -13.65
C LYS A 180 11.98 7.58 -14.00
N GLN A 181 11.49 7.01 -15.11
CA GLN A 181 10.08 7.12 -15.53
C GLN A 181 9.16 6.41 -14.55
N GLU A 182 9.47 5.16 -14.18
CA GLU A 182 8.70 4.39 -13.19
C GLU A 182 8.62 5.12 -11.86
N ARG A 183 9.76 5.66 -11.38
CA ARG A 183 9.79 6.49 -10.16
C ARG A 183 8.87 7.70 -10.28
N ALA A 184 8.93 8.43 -11.40
CA ALA A 184 8.09 9.60 -11.61
C ALA A 184 6.59 9.25 -11.70
N GLU A 185 6.23 8.12 -12.30
CA GLU A 185 4.86 7.62 -12.36
C GLU A 185 4.32 7.24 -10.98
N VAL A 186 5.09 6.49 -10.19
CA VAL A 186 4.72 6.11 -8.81
C VAL A 186 4.53 7.37 -7.95
N GLN A 187 5.47 8.31 -8.01
CA GLN A 187 5.38 9.58 -7.30
C GLN A 187 4.16 10.40 -7.74
N ARG A 188 3.87 10.45 -9.05
CA ARG A 188 2.69 11.15 -9.58
C ARG A 188 1.40 10.58 -9.00
N ARG A 189 1.24 9.26 -9.02
CA ARG A 189 0.06 8.55 -8.49
C ARG A 189 -0.11 8.78 -7.00
N ALA A 190 0.98 8.67 -6.23
CA ALA A 190 0.99 8.97 -4.81
C ALA A 190 0.57 10.43 -4.51
N LEU A 191 1.06 11.41 -5.28
CA LEU A 191 0.68 12.81 -5.11
C LEU A 191 -0.82 13.06 -5.36
N TYR A 192 -1.42 12.41 -6.36
CA TYR A 192 -2.86 12.50 -6.58
C TYR A 192 -3.66 11.93 -5.41
N ALA A 193 -3.27 10.76 -4.91
CA ALA A 193 -3.90 10.14 -3.76
C ALA A 193 -3.79 11.02 -2.50
N ILE A 194 -2.60 11.55 -2.22
CA ILE A 194 -2.33 12.45 -1.09
C ILE A 194 -3.16 13.72 -1.20
N ALA A 195 -3.20 14.35 -2.39
CA ALA A 195 -3.99 15.55 -2.62
C ALA A 195 -5.48 15.29 -2.40
N ALA A 196 -6.02 14.20 -2.96
CA ALA A 196 -7.42 13.82 -2.82
C ALA A 196 -7.83 13.61 -1.35
N MET A 197 -6.99 12.92 -0.56
CA MET A 197 -7.25 12.74 0.87
C MET A 197 -7.20 14.06 1.63
N ARG A 198 -6.19 14.89 1.39
CA ARG A 198 -6.00 16.16 2.09
C ARG A 198 -7.08 17.19 1.76
N ASP A 199 -7.58 17.22 0.52
CA ASP A 199 -8.66 18.11 0.10
C ASP A 199 -9.97 17.82 0.85
N GLU A 200 -10.21 16.58 1.23
CA GLU A 200 -11.36 16.15 2.04
C GLU A 200 -11.03 16.11 3.55
N GLY A 201 -9.90 16.69 3.97
CA GLY A 201 -9.48 16.78 5.38
C GLY A 201 -9.12 15.44 6.03
N ARG A 202 -8.78 14.42 5.22
CA ARG A 202 -8.41 13.08 5.69
C ARG A 202 -6.91 12.95 5.94
N ASN A 203 -6.56 11.98 6.77
CA ASN A 203 -5.17 11.77 7.18
C ASN A 203 -4.39 10.99 6.13
N VAL A 204 -3.10 11.28 6.05
CA VAL A 204 -2.12 10.50 5.30
C VAL A 204 -1.05 10.08 6.29
N LEU A 205 -0.73 8.80 6.32
CA LEU A 205 0.34 8.22 7.13
C LEU A 205 1.41 7.63 6.21
N SER A 206 2.60 7.40 6.74
CA SER A 206 3.66 6.74 5.97
C SER A 206 4.38 5.63 6.72
N VAL A 207 4.79 4.62 5.96
CA VAL A 207 5.74 3.59 6.39
C VAL A 207 6.99 3.73 5.54
N ASP A 208 8.15 3.89 6.18
CA ASP A 208 9.40 4.21 5.51
C ASP A 208 10.51 3.24 5.92
N PHE A 209 11.01 2.49 4.95
CA PHE A 209 12.18 1.63 5.12
C PHE A 209 13.43 2.41 4.68
N CYS A 210 14.24 2.79 5.66
CA CYS A 210 15.39 3.67 5.50
C CYS A 210 16.70 2.87 5.48
N ALA A 211 17.73 3.43 4.84
CA ALA A 211 19.04 2.80 4.79
C ALA A 211 19.73 2.78 6.15
N ASP A 212 19.62 3.87 6.91
CA ASP A 212 20.29 4.05 8.19
C ASP A 212 19.48 4.89 9.20
N ALA A 213 20.00 5.00 10.41
CA ALA A 213 19.37 5.75 11.50
C ALA A 213 19.27 7.27 11.19
N LYS A 214 20.20 7.84 10.41
CA LYS A 214 20.19 9.26 10.06
C LYS A 214 19.04 9.56 9.10
N GLU A 215 18.83 8.72 8.09
CA GLU A 215 17.67 8.81 7.20
C GLU A 215 16.37 8.57 7.96
N THR A 216 16.36 7.63 8.91
CA THR A 216 15.18 7.36 9.75
C THR A 216 14.76 8.60 10.55
N GLU A 217 15.69 9.29 11.19
CA GLU A 217 15.41 10.54 11.91
C GLU A 217 15.04 11.69 10.96
N ALA A 218 15.56 11.70 9.73
CA ALA A 218 15.15 12.66 8.70
C ALA A 218 13.71 12.42 8.23
N ALA A 219 13.29 11.16 8.09
CA ALA A 219 11.93 10.78 7.73
C ALA A 219 10.92 11.23 8.80
N PHE A 220 11.22 11.02 10.09
CA PHE A 220 10.36 11.54 11.17
C PHE A 220 10.22 13.07 11.12
N ARG A 221 11.31 13.82 10.89
CA ARG A 221 11.24 15.28 10.73
C ARG A 221 10.45 15.71 9.50
N ALA A 222 10.60 14.99 8.39
CA ALA A 222 9.87 15.25 7.16
C ALA A 222 8.37 15.00 7.31
N GLY A 223 7.99 13.87 7.93
CA GLY A 223 6.60 13.55 8.29
C GLY A 223 5.98 14.61 9.19
N ALA A 224 6.68 15.03 10.25
CA ALA A 224 6.19 16.08 11.14
C ALA A 224 5.98 17.43 10.42
N ARG A 225 6.91 17.82 9.54
CA ARG A 225 6.77 19.03 8.71
C ARG A 225 5.54 18.95 7.81
N ASP A 226 5.34 17.80 7.17
CA ASP A 226 4.28 17.60 6.19
C ASP A 226 2.93 17.19 6.82
N LYS A 227 2.86 17.09 8.15
CA LYS A 227 1.69 16.63 8.93
C LYS A 227 1.24 15.22 8.54
N THR A 228 2.21 14.34 8.32
CA THR A 228 2.03 12.93 7.99
C THR A 228 2.60 12.11 9.15
N PRO A 229 1.79 11.44 9.98
CA PRO A 229 2.31 10.52 10.98
C PRO A 229 3.13 9.42 10.30
N THR A 230 4.43 9.43 10.55
CA THR A 230 5.41 8.55 9.88
C THR A 230 5.90 7.49 10.85
N PHE A 231 5.95 6.26 10.38
CA PHE A 231 6.71 5.18 10.99
C PHE A 231 7.91 4.86 10.10
N ALA A 232 9.13 5.06 10.60
CA ALA A 232 10.36 4.80 9.87
C ALA A 232 11.25 3.82 10.62
N LYS A 233 11.85 2.86 9.89
CA LYS A 233 12.79 1.86 10.42
C LYS A 233 13.91 1.58 9.43
N THR A 234 15.00 0.98 9.92
CA THR A 234 16.14 0.58 9.09
C THR A 234 15.92 -0.80 8.48
N GLY A 235 16.19 -0.93 7.18
CA GLY A 235 16.12 -2.20 6.45
C GLY A 235 14.70 -2.65 6.10
N GLU A 236 14.58 -3.46 5.05
CA GLU A 236 13.31 -3.88 4.43
C GLU A 236 12.71 -5.15 5.08
N THR A 237 12.89 -5.31 6.38
CA THR A 237 12.32 -6.46 7.09
C THR A 237 10.82 -6.26 7.33
N PRO A 238 10.03 -7.35 7.49
CA PRO A 238 8.63 -7.26 7.88
C PRO A 238 8.42 -6.33 9.08
N LEU A 239 7.20 -5.83 9.25
CA LEU A 239 6.85 -4.97 10.38
C LEU A 239 6.64 -5.85 11.63
N ASP A 240 7.72 -6.49 12.07
CA ASP A 240 7.81 -7.48 13.15
C ASP A 240 8.78 -7.12 14.27
N ASP A 241 9.35 -5.91 14.21
CA ASP A 241 10.33 -5.47 15.19
C ASP A 241 9.71 -5.08 16.53
N THR A 242 10.49 -5.27 17.58
CA THR A 242 10.18 -4.70 18.89
C THR A 242 10.03 -3.18 18.76
N PRO A 243 8.93 -2.60 19.28
CA PRO A 243 8.70 -1.17 19.17
C PRO A 243 9.82 -0.36 19.84
N ARG A 244 10.09 0.85 19.32
CA ARG A 244 10.94 1.81 20.04
C ARG A 244 10.33 2.09 21.40
N ALA A 245 11.16 2.04 22.44
CA ALA A 245 10.74 2.34 23.82
C ALA A 245 10.18 3.77 23.94
N HIS A 246 10.75 4.71 23.17
CA HIS A 246 10.26 6.06 23.03
C HIS A 246 9.86 6.34 21.58
N ALA A 247 8.59 6.65 21.38
CA ALA A 247 8.08 6.98 20.06
C ALA A 247 8.55 8.38 19.65
N ALA A 248 8.76 8.60 18.35
CA ALA A 248 8.95 9.95 17.85
C ALA A 248 7.65 10.76 18.11
N TYR A 249 7.80 12.00 18.60
CA TYR A 249 6.67 12.90 18.87
C TYR A 249 5.62 12.31 19.83
N GLU A 250 6.05 11.76 20.97
CA GLU A 250 5.13 11.27 22.00
C GLU A 250 4.09 12.33 22.42
N ASN A 251 2.88 11.87 22.70
CA ASN A 251 1.75 12.72 23.00
C ASN A 251 1.02 12.17 24.23
N PRO A 252 0.90 12.95 25.33
CA PRO A 252 0.21 12.50 26.54
C PRO A 252 -1.33 12.59 26.42
N ALA A 253 -1.86 13.23 25.37
CA ALA A 253 -3.30 13.39 25.21
C ALA A 253 -4.01 12.06 24.87
N GLU A 254 -5.29 11.98 25.18
CA GLU A 254 -6.14 10.90 24.70
C GLU A 254 -6.39 11.03 23.20
N VAL A 255 -6.39 9.89 22.50
CA VAL A 255 -6.59 9.83 21.05
C VAL A 255 -7.86 9.04 20.77
N LEU A 256 -8.90 9.75 20.33
CA LEU A 256 -10.21 9.18 20.04
C LEU A 256 -10.49 9.07 18.52
N SER A 257 -9.67 9.71 17.69
CA SER A 257 -9.79 9.69 16.23
C SER A 257 -8.43 9.84 15.57
N LEU A 258 -8.31 9.39 14.31
CA LEU A 258 -7.07 9.47 13.54
C LEU A 258 -6.62 10.92 13.31
N ALA A 259 -7.55 11.89 13.26
CA ALA A 259 -7.23 13.30 13.08
C ALA A 259 -6.35 13.90 14.19
N THR A 260 -6.35 13.27 15.38
CA THR A 260 -5.56 13.70 16.54
C THR A 260 -4.28 12.90 16.75
N ALA A 261 -4.06 11.84 15.97
CA ALA A 261 -2.90 10.97 16.12
C ALA A 261 -1.65 11.64 15.53
N ARG A 262 -0.56 11.69 16.30
CA ARG A 262 0.71 12.31 15.89
C ARG A 262 1.78 11.30 15.50
N ASN A 263 1.67 10.09 16.01
CA ASN A 263 2.57 8.99 15.73
C ASN A 263 1.79 7.67 15.71
N TRP A 264 2.40 6.62 15.19
CA TRP A 264 1.76 5.33 15.14
C TRP A 264 2.77 4.20 15.04
N LEU A 265 2.30 2.99 15.31
CA LEU A 265 3.11 1.78 15.31
C LEU A 265 2.40 0.67 14.53
N PRO A 266 2.86 0.32 13.33
CA PRO A 266 2.46 -0.91 12.66
C PRO A 266 3.28 -2.11 13.16
N VAL A 267 2.59 -3.13 13.67
CA VAL A 267 3.13 -4.46 13.97
C VAL A 267 2.29 -5.50 13.25
N LEU A 268 2.60 -5.74 11.97
CA LEU A 268 1.82 -6.63 11.11
C LEU A 268 2.17 -8.11 11.29
N ARG A 269 3.30 -8.39 11.94
CA ARG A 269 3.81 -9.73 12.22
C ARG A 269 4.35 -9.74 13.64
N SER A 270 4.08 -10.80 14.40
CA SER A 270 4.48 -10.87 15.83
C SER A 270 5.43 -12.03 16.13
N ASP A 271 6.03 -12.63 15.10
CA ASP A 271 6.86 -13.83 15.21
C ASP A 271 8.08 -13.64 16.12
N ARG A 272 8.66 -12.44 16.13
CA ARG A 272 9.85 -12.11 16.93
C ARG A 272 9.58 -11.89 18.42
N PHE A 273 8.32 -11.76 18.83
CA PHE A 273 7.97 -11.45 20.23
C PHE A 273 7.93 -12.69 21.14
N GLY A 274 8.03 -13.89 20.57
CA GLY A 274 7.98 -15.15 21.32
C GLY A 274 6.54 -15.51 21.71
N THR A 275 6.11 -15.15 22.93
CA THR A 275 4.77 -15.49 23.45
C THR A 275 3.79 -14.34 23.25
N LYS A 276 2.48 -14.66 23.21
CA LYS A 276 1.41 -13.64 23.15
C LYS A 276 1.53 -12.62 24.28
N GLY A 277 1.83 -13.06 25.51
CA GLY A 277 2.03 -12.16 26.65
C GLY A 277 3.17 -11.14 26.42
N LYS A 278 4.33 -11.61 25.94
CA LYS A 278 5.47 -10.72 25.63
C LYS A 278 5.15 -9.74 24.50
N PHE A 279 4.42 -10.19 23.48
CA PHE A 279 3.91 -9.31 22.43
C PHE A 279 3.00 -8.22 23.00
N MET A 280 2.00 -8.60 23.81
CA MET A 280 1.08 -7.65 24.43
C MET A 280 1.81 -6.63 25.32
N ASP A 281 2.77 -7.09 26.13
CA ASP A 281 3.53 -6.22 27.02
C ASP A 281 4.44 -5.28 26.24
N ALA A 282 5.09 -5.75 25.18
CA ALA A 282 5.95 -4.90 24.36
C ALA A 282 5.16 -3.77 23.69
N VAL A 283 3.97 -4.05 23.17
CA VAL A 283 3.11 -3.02 22.56
C VAL A 283 2.45 -2.13 23.60
N ALA A 284 1.99 -2.68 24.74
CA ALA A 284 1.38 -1.90 25.83
C ALA A 284 2.37 -0.92 26.49
N ASN A 285 3.65 -1.28 26.56
CA ASN A 285 4.70 -0.46 27.15
C ASN A 285 5.25 0.64 26.23
N THR A 286 4.41 1.19 25.35
CA THR A 286 4.77 2.28 24.42
C THR A 286 3.78 3.44 24.48
N ASN A 287 4.18 4.60 23.99
CA ASN A 287 3.38 5.83 23.97
C ASN A 287 2.89 6.23 22.56
N TYR A 288 2.68 5.24 21.69
CA TYR A 288 2.10 5.51 20.37
C TYR A 288 0.62 5.92 20.47
N ASP A 289 0.19 6.90 19.67
CA ASP A 289 -1.18 7.41 19.57
C ASP A 289 -2.12 6.41 18.88
N MET A 290 -1.56 5.58 18.01
CA MET A 290 -2.24 4.48 17.33
C MET A 290 -1.31 3.28 17.22
N VAL A 291 -1.85 2.09 17.42
CA VAL A 291 -1.17 0.83 17.09
C VAL A 291 -2.01 0.05 16.07
N VAL A 292 -1.36 -0.51 15.07
CA VAL A 292 -1.96 -1.42 14.09
C VAL A 292 -1.35 -2.79 14.31
N VAL A 293 -2.17 -3.79 14.62
CA VAL A 293 -1.71 -5.15 14.93
C VAL A 293 -2.51 -6.20 14.16
N ASP A 294 -1.94 -7.40 14.01
CA ASP A 294 -2.72 -8.55 13.57
C ASP A 294 -3.75 -8.97 14.64
N VAL A 295 -4.83 -9.62 14.23
CA VAL A 295 -5.84 -10.21 15.13
C VAL A 295 -5.34 -11.47 15.84
N ALA A 296 -4.24 -12.04 15.39
CA ALA A 296 -3.64 -13.25 15.97
C ALA A 296 -2.13 -13.08 16.17
N HIS A 297 -1.64 -13.51 17.32
CA HIS A 297 -0.22 -13.68 17.56
C HIS A 297 0.30 -14.85 16.70
N ARG A 298 1.33 -14.61 15.88
CA ARG A 298 1.85 -15.58 14.91
C ARG A 298 0.76 -16.17 14.01
N SER A 299 -0.20 -15.32 13.64
CA SER A 299 -1.31 -15.64 12.72
C SER A 299 -2.26 -16.79 13.16
N SER A 300 -2.07 -17.34 14.36
CA SER A 300 -2.74 -18.56 14.83
C SER A 300 -3.27 -18.47 16.26
N ASP A 301 -2.56 -17.79 17.17
CA ASP A 301 -3.01 -17.57 18.56
C ASP A 301 -3.84 -16.30 18.65
N LEU A 302 -5.16 -16.44 18.49
CA LEU A 302 -6.12 -15.33 18.45
C LEU A 302 -6.03 -14.44 19.70
N LEU A 303 -6.08 -13.13 19.46
CA LEU A 303 -6.28 -12.14 20.51
C LEU A 303 -7.71 -12.18 21.02
N VAL A 304 -7.90 -11.86 22.30
CA VAL A 304 -9.23 -11.78 22.93
C VAL A 304 -9.57 -10.34 23.32
N LYS A 305 -10.84 -10.08 23.67
CA LYS A 305 -11.34 -8.75 24.05
C LYS A 305 -10.50 -8.07 25.14
N SER A 306 -10.02 -8.82 26.13
CA SER A 306 -9.17 -8.29 27.20
C SER A 306 -7.79 -7.86 26.70
N ASP A 307 -7.24 -8.53 25.70
CA ASP A 307 -5.97 -8.14 25.08
C ASP A 307 -6.12 -6.80 24.36
N ILE A 308 -7.21 -6.64 23.59
CA ILE A 308 -7.51 -5.40 22.88
C ILE A 308 -7.79 -4.27 23.87
N ALA A 309 -8.56 -4.52 24.93
CA ALA A 309 -8.81 -3.53 25.99
C ALA A 309 -7.52 -3.05 26.66
N LYS A 310 -6.56 -3.96 26.91
CA LYS A 310 -5.23 -3.61 27.45
C LYS A 310 -4.44 -2.74 26.47
N LEU A 311 -4.50 -3.04 25.17
CA LEU A 311 -3.80 -2.25 24.16
C LEU A 311 -4.35 -0.84 23.97
N LYS A 312 -5.57 -0.54 24.42
CA LYS A 312 -6.19 0.79 24.24
C LYS A 312 -5.58 1.89 25.13
N PHE A 313 -4.62 1.56 25.98
CA PHE A 313 -3.92 2.51 26.83
C PHE A 313 -2.43 2.57 26.47
N LYS A 314 -1.90 3.78 26.43
CA LYS A 314 -0.47 4.07 26.36
C LYS A 314 0.19 3.68 27.68
N LYS A 315 1.52 3.53 27.66
CA LYS A 315 2.31 3.37 28.89
C LYS A 315 2.04 4.48 29.92
N LEU A 316 1.83 5.71 29.45
CA LEU A 316 1.48 6.88 30.28
C LEU A 316 0.03 6.88 30.80
N GLY A 317 -0.81 5.90 30.41
CA GLY A 317 -2.19 5.74 30.87
C GLY A 317 -3.25 6.42 30.00
N ALA A 318 -2.88 7.35 29.12
CA ALA A 318 -3.83 7.97 28.19
C ALA A 318 -4.32 6.98 27.11
N ARG A 319 -5.56 7.16 26.68
CA ARG A 319 -6.18 6.31 25.65
C ARG A 319 -5.52 6.49 24.28
N ARG A 320 -5.36 5.39 23.54
CA ARG A 320 -4.90 5.34 22.15
C ARG A 320 -5.83 4.49 21.29
N LEU A 321 -5.70 4.61 19.96
CA LEU A 321 -6.41 3.78 19.00
C LEU A 321 -5.72 2.44 18.80
N VAL A 322 -6.51 1.36 18.75
CA VAL A 322 -6.04 0.01 18.39
C VAL A 322 -6.75 -0.45 17.13
N MET A 323 -5.99 -0.66 16.06
CA MET A 323 -6.47 -1.01 14.73
C MET A 323 -6.07 -2.44 14.38
N ALA A 324 -6.93 -3.15 13.65
CA ALA A 324 -6.59 -4.46 13.09
C ALA A 324 -6.05 -4.31 11.67
N ALA A 325 -4.95 -4.99 11.35
CA ALA A 325 -4.51 -5.17 9.97
C ALA A 325 -5.32 -6.29 9.32
N MET A 326 -5.95 -5.99 8.18
CA MET A 326 -6.80 -6.93 7.47
C MET A 326 -6.41 -6.95 5.98
N PRO A 327 -5.66 -7.96 5.52
CA PRO A 327 -5.39 -8.12 4.09
C PRO A 327 -6.69 -8.40 3.34
N ILE A 328 -6.92 -7.70 2.23
CA ILE A 328 -8.12 -7.91 1.38
C ILE A 328 -7.81 -8.49 0.01
N GLY A 329 -6.59 -8.28 -0.49
CA GLY A 329 -6.17 -8.75 -1.83
C GLY A 329 -5.43 -10.08 -1.83
N ARG A 330 -4.92 -10.51 -0.67
CA ARG A 330 -4.16 -11.77 -0.52
C ARG A 330 -4.75 -12.65 0.58
N ALA A 331 -4.59 -13.95 0.40
CA ALA A 331 -4.84 -14.98 1.40
C ALA A 331 -3.52 -15.61 1.84
N TYR A 332 -3.50 -16.15 3.06
CA TYR A 332 -2.32 -16.73 3.68
C TYR A 332 -2.65 -18.10 4.26
N ASP A 333 -1.88 -19.13 3.91
CA ASP A 333 -2.15 -20.50 4.34
C ASP A 333 -1.94 -20.75 5.84
N TRP A 334 -1.15 -19.91 6.49
CA TRP A 334 -0.88 -19.96 7.93
C TRP A 334 -1.89 -19.16 8.77
N ARG A 335 -2.91 -18.55 8.16
CA ARG A 335 -3.95 -17.81 8.90
C ARG A 335 -5.11 -18.72 9.30
N TRP A 336 -5.73 -18.39 10.42
CA TRP A 336 -6.85 -19.11 11.03
C TRP A 336 -8.08 -19.33 10.14
N TYR A 337 -8.27 -18.54 9.07
CA TYR A 337 -9.39 -18.69 8.14
C TYR A 337 -9.11 -19.67 7.00
N TRP A 338 -7.85 -20.07 6.81
CA TRP A 338 -7.46 -20.95 5.71
C TRP A 338 -8.02 -22.36 5.94
N LEU A 339 -8.66 -22.94 4.92
CA LEU A 339 -9.16 -24.31 4.98
C LEU A 339 -8.15 -25.26 4.34
N ARG A 340 -8.06 -26.49 4.87
CA ARG A 340 -7.03 -27.47 4.50
C ARG A 340 -7.06 -27.87 3.02
N ASP A 341 -8.22 -27.79 2.39
CA ASP A 341 -8.47 -28.13 0.99
C ASP A 341 -8.29 -26.94 0.04
N TRP A 342 -7.95 -25.76 0.56
CA TRP A 342 -7.66 -24.59 -0.25
C TRP A 342 -6.32 -24.71 -0.95
N ASP A 343 -6.32 -24.45 -2.25
CA ASP A 343 -5.16 -24.31 -3.12
C ASP A 343 -5.54 -23.45 -4.34
N VAL A 344 -4.58 -23.15 -5.22
CA VAL A 344 -4.83 -22.40 -6.46
C VAL A 344 -5.93 -23.08 -7.28
N GLY A 345 -6.98 -22.31 -7.60
CA GLY A 345 -8.16 -22.75 -8.33
C GLY A 345 -9.24 -23.43 -7.47
N ASN A 346 -8.97 -23.74 -6.20
CA ASN A 346 -9.95 -24.30 -5.29
C ASN A 346 -9.84 -23.69 -3.89
N PRO A 347 -10.76 -22.81 -3.46
CA PRO A 347 -11.89 -22.26 -4.21
C PRO A 347 -11.43 -21.31 -5.33
N ALA A 348 -12.30 -21.03 -6.30
CA ALA A 348 -11.95 -20.27 -7.50
C ALA A 348 -11.39 -18.87 -7.23
N PHE A 349 -11.66 -18.29 -6.05
CA PHE A 349 -11.10 -17.00 -5.66
C PHE A 349 -9.63 -17.06 -5.26
N VAL A 350 -9.07 -18.23 -4.94
CA VAL A 350 -7.63 -18.42 -4.74
C VAL A 350 -6.99 -18.54 -6.11
N PHE A 351 -6.54 -17.43 -6.67
CA PHE A 351 -6.27 -17.30 -8.09
C PHE A 351 -4.86 -17.76 -8.50
N ALA A 352 -3.84 -17.42 -7.70
CA ALA A 352 -2.45 -17.75 -7.98
C ALA A 352 -1.62 -17.75 -6.69
N HIS A 353 -0.45 -18.39 -6.74
CA HIS A 353 0.59 -18.16 -5.73
C HIS A 353 1.20 -16.78 -5.91
N ASP A 354 1.64 -16.19 -4.81
CA ASP A 354 2.47 -14.99 -4.82
C ASP A 354 3.95 -15.36 -4.65
N GLU A 355 4.85 -14.37 -4.72
CA GLU A 355 6.30 -14.60 -4.62
C GLU A 355 6.71 -15.18 -3.25
N PRO A 356 6.22 -14.68 -2.10
CA PRO A 356 6.51 -15.31 -0.83
C PRO A 356 5.72 -16.63 -0.69
N PRO A 357 6.38 -17.75 -0.29
CA PRO A 357 5.69 -19.02 -0.06
C PRO A 357 4.54 -18.88 0.93
N GLY A 358 3.43 -19.58 0.67
CA GLY A 358 2.22 -19.59 1.50
C GLY A 358 1.35 -18.33 1.39
N VAL A 359 1.67 -17.43 0.46
CA VAL A 359 0.86 -16.27 0.10
C VAL A 359 0.16 -16.55 -1.23
N PHE A 360 -1.12 -16.22 -1.29
CA PHE A 360 -1.97 -16.46 -2.44
C PHE A 360 -2.69 -15.18 -2.85
N ILE A 361 -2.74 -14.93 -4.15
CA ILE A 361 -3.47 -13.82 -4.75
C ILE A 361 -4.94 -14.20 -4.80
N THR A 362 -5.80 -13.31 -4.31
CA THR A 362 -7.24 -13.53 -4.29
C THR A 362 -7.96 -12.64 -5.29
N ASP A 363 -8.97 -13.19 -5.96
CA ASP A 363 -9.94 -12.39 -6.70
C ASP A 363 -10.83 -11.61 -5.72
N THR A 364 -10.49 -10.34 -5.52
CA THR A 364 -11.25 -9.42 -4.65
C THR A 364 -12.72 -9.28 -5.07
N GLY A 365 -13.04 -9.48 -6.35
CA GLY A 365 -14.41 -9.41 -6.87
C GLY A 365 -15.28 -10.61 -6.48
N SER A 366 -14.68 -11.73 -6.05
CA SER A 366 -15.42 -12.95 -5.72
C SER A 366 -16.36 -12.79 -4.53
N GLY A 367 -17.61 -13.22 -4.70
CA GLY A 367 -18.62 -13.21 -3.63
C GLY A 367 -18.26 -14.11 -2.44
N GLU A 368 -17.59 -15.24 -2.68
CA GLU A 368 -17.14 -16.14 -1.61
C GLU A 368 -16.05 -15.48 -0.77
N TRP A 369 -15.07 -14.85 -1.42
CA TRP A 369 -14.01 -14.12 -0.73
C TRP A 369 -14.56 -12.94 0.05
N ARG A 370 -15.47 -12.15 -0.54
CA ARG A 370 -16.21 -11.09 0.18
C ARG A 370 -16.94 -11.62 1.42
N GLY A 371 -17.50 -12.83 1.36
CA GLY A 371 -18.10 -13.50 2.51
C GLY A 371 -17.10 -13.81 3.62
N VAL A 372 -15.88 -14.24 3.28
CA VAL A 372 -14.79 -14.46 4.24
C VAL A 372 -14.36 -13.13 4.87
N LEU A 373 -14.13 -12.09 4.05
CA LEU A 373 -13.77 -10.75 4.52
C LEU A 373 -14.83 -10.15 5.45
N GLY A 374 -16.12 -10.31 5.13
CA GLY A 374 -17.22 -9.83 5.97
C GLY A 374 -17.24 -10.46 7.36
N LYS A 375 -17.03 -11.79 7.44
CA LYS A 375 -16.91 -12.50 8.73
C LYS A 375 -15.66 -12.07 9.50
N TYR A 376 -14.55 -11.88 8.81
CA TYR A 376 -13.31 -11.40 9.41
C TYR A 376 -13.51 -10.01 10.04
N LEU A 377 -14.08 -9.06 9.28
CA LEU A 377 -14.36 -7.72 9.78
C LEU A 377 -15.35 -7.73 10.95
N ALA A 378 -16.40 -8.56 10.90
CA ALA A 378 -17.32 -8.72 12.02
C ALA A 378 -16.58 -9.18 13.30
N GLY A 379 -15.66 -10.15 13.19
CA GLY A 379 -14.82 -10.62 14.29
C GLY A 379 -13.89 -9.54 14.85
N ILE A 380 -13.26 -8.73 13.99
CA ILE A 380 -12.46 -7.56 14.41
C ILE A 380 -13.30 -6.62 15.28
N MET A 381 -14.52 -6.31 14.84
CA MET A 381 -15.42 -5.44 15.58
C MET A 381 -15.87 -6.08 16.91
N ASP A 382 -16.13 -7.39 16.92
CA ASP A 382 -16.53 -8.13 18.12
C ASP A 382 -15.44 -8.17 19.19
N LEU A 383 -14.17 -8.28 18.77
CA LEU A 383 -13.00 -8.20 19.65
C LEU A 383 -12.80 -6.80 20.26
N GLY A 384 -13.47 -5.79 19.72
CA GLY A 384 -13.48 -4.43 20.23
C GLY A 384 -12.32 -3.58 19.72
N PHE A 385 -11.77 -3.85 18.53
CA PHE A 385 -10.86 -2.92 17.87
C PHE A 385 -11.54 -1.56 17.60
N ASP A 386 -10.78 -0.47 17.61
CA ASP A 386 -11.30 0.88 17.32
C ASP A 386 -11.40 1.14 15.81
N GLY A 387 -10.77 0.30 14.98
CA GLY A 387 -10.83 0.39 13.54
C GLY A 387 -10.09 -0.74 12.81
N VAL A 388 -10.09 -0.64 11.49
CA VAL A 388 -9.41 -1.59 10.57
C VAL A 388 -8.52 -0.83 9.60
N MET A 389 -7.37 -1.41 9.26
CA MET A 389 -6.56 -1.04 8.12
C MET A 389 -6.66 -2.15 7.08
N PHE A 390 -7.30 -1.87 5.95
CA PHE A 390 -7.26 -2.76 4.80
C PHE A 390 -5.86 -2.74 4.22
N ASP A 391 -5.21 -3.90 4.22
CA ASP A 391 -3.87 -4.10 3.70
C ASP A 391 -3.92 -4.92 2.40
N ASP A 392 -2.80 -4.99 1.69
CA ASP A 392 -2.69 -5.63 0.37
C ASP A 392 -3.71 -5.12 -0.66
N VAL A 393 -4.18 -3.87 -0.51
CA VAL A 393 -5.21 -3.31 -1.39
C VAL A 393 -4.69 -3.21 -2.82
N GLY A 394 -3.39 -2.97 -3.00
CA GLY A 394 -2.76 -2.89 -4.33
C GLY A 394 -2.73 -4.20 -5.13
N THR A 395 -3.23 -5.31 -4.59
CA THR A 395 -3.16 -6.61 -5.28
C THR A 395 -3.92 -6.63 -6.61
N TYR A 396 -4.90 -5.75 -6.81
CA TYR A 396 -5.59 -5.62 -8.11
C TYR A 396 -4.65 -5.24 -9.26
N LEU A 397 -3.53 -4.55 -8.98
CA LEU A 397 -2.52 -4.21 -9.99
C LEU A 397 -1.92 -5.46 -10.63
N TRP A 398 -1.84 -6.56 -9.88
CA TRP A 398 -1.40 -7.84 -10.42
C TRP A 398 -2.32 -8.34 -11.54
N PHE A 399 -3.63 -8.13 -11.39
CA PHE A 399 -4.60 -8.47 -12.44
C PHE A 399 -4.51 -7.51 -13.64
N GLU A 400 -4.21 -6.22 -13.41
CA GLU A 400 -3.94 -5.26 -14.51
C GLU A 400 -2.70 -5.67 -15.31
N ASP A 401 -1.63 -6.10 -14.64
CA ASP A 401 -0.39 -6.58 -15.29
C ASP A 401 -0.61 -7.92 -16.01
N LEU A 402 -1.45 -8.79 -15.45
CA LEU A 402 -1.82 -10.07 -16.06
C LEU A 402 -2.70 -9.87 -17.31
N MET A 403 -3.60 -8.89 -17.27
CA MET A 403 -4.59 -8.59 -18.30
C MET A 403 -4.52 -7.10 -18.72
N PRO A 404 -3.48 -6.70 -19.47
CA PRO A 404 -3.33 -5.31 -19.90
C PRO A 404 -4.37 -4.93 -20.96
N LEU A 405 -4.81 -3.67 -20.93
CA LEU A 405 -5.83 -3.11 -21.85
C LEU A 405 -5.24 -2.65 -23.21
N GLY A 406 -3.94 -2.85 -23.43
CA GLY A 406 -3.20 -2.49 -24.64
C GLY A 406 -1.70 -2.77 -24.44
N ARG A 407 -0.92 -2.91 -25.52
CA ARG A 407 0.56 -3.05 -25.47
C ARG A 407 1.24 -1.77 -25.93
#